data_AF-A0A8J6V1Z0-F1
#
_entry.id   AF-A0A8J6V1Z0-F1
#
_cell.length_a   1.000
_cell.length_b   1.000
_cell.length_c   1.000
_cell.angle_alpha   90.00
_cell.angle_beta   90.00
_cell.angle_gamma   90.00
#
_symmetry.space_group_name_H-M   'P 1'
#
loop_
_entity.id
_entity.type
_entity.pdbx_description
1 polymer ?
#
loop_
_entity_poly.entity_id
_entity_poly.type
_entity_poly.pdbx_seq_one_letter_code
_entity_poly.pdbx_strand_id
1 'polypeptide(L)'
;MVQFHIQPDSEIPASKQLFDQMQFAIASRQFPPGHRLPSTRQLAMQTGLHRNTISKVYRQLEETGLVESQAGSGIYVRAQGHEGGTNLRSPILAQYPQAYKLVQQSLDELLNQGCSLNQARELFLSEIDWRLRSGARVLVTVPSRDMGAGELMVQELEKSLGIPVQLVPMEELSQALDQTHSGTVVTSRYFIGDAEAIAAPRSVRVIPVDIYDYAQELQLIQKLPKDSCLGVVSLSSGILGVVEIIIHSLRGDDLLVMTAQEKDAYKINAIVRSAQIVMADQASFATVKAAVATAREDIIRPPQLFCSENYIGTKSINLLKRELGLG
;
A
#
# COMPACT_ATOMS: atom_id res chain seq x y z
N MET A 1 31.84 -19.23 3.58
CA MET A 1 32.32 -19.08 4.98
C MET A 1 32.91 -17.70 5.12
N VAL A 2 32.45 -16.91 6.10
CA VAL A 2 32.95 -15.55 6.34
C VAL A 2 34.44 -15.59 6.68
N GLN A 3 35.25 -14.77 6.02
CA GLN A 3 36.67 -14.65 6.32
C GLN A 3 36.97 -13.43 7.21
N PHE A 4 37.55 -13.67 8.39
CA PHE A 4 38.00 -12.62 9.30
C PHE A 4 39.47 -12.29 9.04
N HIS A 5 39.80 -11.00 8.94
CA HIS A 5 41.15 -10.53 8.62
C HIS A 5 41.66 -9.57 9.68
N ILE A 6 42.87 -9.78 10.20
CA ILE A 6 43.46 -8.95 11.25
C ILE A 6 44.65 -8.19 10.69
N GLN A 7 44.65 -6.87 10.87
CA GLN A 7 45.77 -6.02 10.47
C GLN A 7 46.66 -5.75 11.70
N PRO A 8 47.88 -6.33 11.76
CA PRO A 8 48.76 -6.19 12.92
C PRO A 8 49.33 -4.77 13.07
N ASP A 9 49.46 -4.01 11.98
CA ASP A 9 50.03 -2.65 11.97
C ASP A 9 48.97 -1.55 12.16
N SER A 10 47.73 -1.91 12.50
CA SER A 10 46.65 -0.95 12.72
C SER A 10 46.71 -0.35 14.13
N GLU A 11 46.34 0.93 14.26
CA GLU A 11 46.15 1.60 15.55
C GLU A 11 44.99 0.99 16.37
N ILE A 12 44.12 0.21 15.74
CA ILE A 12 43.00 -0.47 16.40
C ILE A 12 43.48 -1.82 16.95
N PRO A 13 43.30 -2.13 18.25
CA PRO A 13 43.70 -3.41 18.81
C PRO A 13 43.05 -4.60 18.08
N ALA A 14 43.82 -5.66 17.81
CA ALA A 14 43.34 -6.81 17.05
C ALA A 14 42.10 -7.50 17.65
N SER A 15 41.94 -7.47 18.98
CA SER A 15 40.72 -7.96 19.65
C SER A 15 39.49 -7.14 19.28
N LYS A 16 39.64 -5.81 19.15
CA LYS A 16 38.57 -4.90 18.77
C LYS A 16 38.24 -5.04 17.28
N GLN A 17 39.26 -5.17 16.42
CA GLN A 17 39.06 -5.47 14.99
C GLN A 17 38.24 -6.76 14.79
N LEU A 18 38.56 -7.81 15.54
CA LEU A 18 37.82 -9.08 15.47
C LEU A 18 36.39 -8.93 15.98
N PHE A 19 36.20 -8.22 17.11
CA PHE A 19 34.88 -7.95 17.68
C PHE A 19 33.98 -7.20 16.69
N ASP A 20 34.47 -6.12 16.10
CA ASP A 20 33.70 -5.27 15.17
C ASP A 20 33.35 -6.05 13.88
N GLN A 21 34.28 -6.86 13.34
CA GLN A 21 34.01 -7.72 12.18
C GLN A 21 32.97 -8.80 12.49
N MET A 22 33.01 -9.41 13.69
CA MET A 22 32.01 -10.39 14.11
C MET A 22 30.64 -9.75 14.32
N GLN A 23 30.61 -8.57 14.93
CA GLN A 23 29.38 -7.79 15.10
C GLN A 23 28.76 -7.44 13.74
N PHE A 24 29.57 -6.99 12.77
CA PHE A 24 29.10 -6.70 11.42
C PHE A 24 28.60 -7.95 10.67
N ALA A 25 29.29 -9.08 10.79
CA ALA A 25 28.88 -10.35 10.16
C ALA A 25 27.55 -10.88 10.74
N ILE A 26 27.30 -10.66 12.04
CA ILE A 26 26.01 -10.98 12.68
C ILE A 26 24.92 -10.00 12.22
N ALA A 27 25.20 -8.68 12.22
CA ALA A 27 24.24 -7.64 11.82
C ALA A 27 23.82 -7.77 10.35
N SER A 28 24.74 -8.14 9.46
CA SER A 28 24.49 -8.40 8.04
C SER A 28 23.84 -9.76 7.75
N ARG A 29 23.47 -10.52 8.80
CA ARG A 29 22.89 -11.88 8.74
C ARG A 29 23.74 -12.92 8.00
N GLN A 30 25.05 -12.68 7.85
CA GLN A 30 25.99 -13.70 7.35
C GLN A 30 26.11 -14.88 8.33
N PHE A 31 25.90 -14.61 9.63
CA PHE A 31 25.58 -15.60 10.64
C PHE A 31 24.14 -15.38 11.14
N PRO A 32 23.16 -16.15 10.66
CA PRO A 32 21.77 -15.98 11.07
C PRO A 32 21.56 -16.36 12.55
N PRO A 33 20.50 -15.86 13.20
CA PRO A 33 20.08 -16.30 14.53
C PRO A 33 20.03 -17.82 14.68
N GLY A 34 20.56 -18.36 15.77
CA GLY A 34 20.66 -19.79 16.02
C GLY A 34 21.80 -20.50 15.29
N HIS A 35 22.58 -19.78 14.46
CA HIS A 35 23.74 -20.38 13.77
C HIS A 35 24.95 -20.47 14.69
N ARG A 36 25.73 -21.55 14.54
CA ARG A 36 26.94 -21.79 15.32
C ARG A 36 28.10 -20.95 14.80
N LEU A 37 28.76 -20.21 15.69
CA LEU A 37 29.99 -19.48 15.36
C LEU A 37 31.20 -20.43 15.31
N PRO A 38 32.26 -20.06 14.57
CA PRO A 38 33.50 -20.82 14.54
C PRO A 38 34.05 -21.09 15.94
N SER A 39 34.58 -22.28 16.18
CA SER A 39 35.25 -22.54 17.47
C SER A 39 36.45 -21.63 17.67
N THR A 40 36.83 -21.39 18.94
CA THR A 40 38.07 -20.64 19.28
C THR A 40 39.30 -21.21 18.58
N ARG A 41 39.34 -22.53 18.35
CA ARG A 41 40.40 -23.21 17.58
C ARG A 41 40.38 -22.85 16.10
N GLN A 42 39.21 -22.88 15.46
CA GLN A 42 39.07 -22.53 14.04
C GLN A 42 39.41 -21.06 13.80
N LEU A 43 38.93 -20.17 14.66
CA LEU A 43 39.17 -18.74 14.51
C LEU A 43 40.63 -18.37 14.78
N ALA A 44 41.31 -19.07 15.69
CA ALA A 44 42.76 -18.90 15.90
C ALA A 44 43.57 -19.32 14.68
N MET A 45 43.20 -20.42 14.00
CA MET A 45 43.85 -20.84 12.77
C MET A 45 43.64 -19.85 11.63
N GLN A 46 42.47 -19.20 11.59
CA GLN A 46 42.09 -18.27 10.54
C GLN A 46 42.70 -16.87 10.72
N THR A 47 42.76 -16.37 11.96
CA THR A 47 43.14 -14.99 12.27
C THR A 47 44.55 -14.85 12.83
N GLY A 48 45.19 -15.96 13.21
CA GLY A 48 46.49 -15.96 13.89
C GLY A 48 46.45 -15.47 15.34
N LEU A 49 45.27 -15.13 15.88
CA LEU A 49 45.13 -14.59 17.23
C LEU A 49 45.22 -15.66 18.32
N HIS A 50 45.79 -15.27 19.46
CA HIS A 50 45.86 -16.13 20.63
C HIS A 50 44.46 -16.48 21.14
N ARG A 51 44.24 -17.75 21.52
CA ARG A 51 42.92 -18.26 21.93
C ARG A 51 42.30 -17.51 23.10
N ASN A 52 43.12 -17.01 24.03
CA ASN A 52 42.64 -16.19 25.15
C ASN A 52 42.03 -14.86 24.68
N THR A 53 42.59 -14.26 23.63
CA THR A 53 42.08 -13.02 23.03
C THR A 53 40.74 -13.27 22.36
N ILE A 54 40.61 -14.38 21.62
CA ILE A 54 39.35 -14.78 20.98
C ILE A 54 38.29 -15.11 22.03
N SER A 55 38.67 -15.77 23.12
CA SER A 55 37.75 -16.09 24.22
C SER A 55 37.24 -14.82 24.90
N LYS A 56 38.08 -13.79 25.03
CA LYS A 56 37.65 -12.45 25.49
C LYS A 56 36.67 -11.80 24.53
N VAL A 57 36.92 -11.87 23.21
CA VAL A 57 36.00 -11.35 22.19
C VAL A 57 34.65 -12.05 22.24
N TYR A 58 34.64 -13.38 22.39
CA TYR A 58 33.38 -14.12 22.54
C TYR A 58 32.64 -13.79 23.82
N ARG A 59 33.35 -13.65 24.94
CA ARG A 59 32.75 -13.18 26.19
C ARG A 59 32.15 -11.78 26.04
N GLN A 60 32.84 -10.88 25.33
CA GLN A 60 32.34 -9.54 25.06
C GLN A 60 31.11 -9.56 24.13
N LEU A 61 31.05 -10.47 23.15
CA LEU A 61 29.87 -10.68 22.30
C LEU A 61 28.70 -11.27 23.10
N GLU A 62 28.99 -12.11 24.10
CA GLU A 62 28.00 -12.67 25.01
C GLU A 62 27.47 -11.61 25.98
N GLU A 63 28.35 -10.77 26.54
CA GLU A 63 28.02 -9.62 27.39
C GLU A 63 27.20 -8.56 26.63
N THR A 64 27.42 -8.38 25.33
CA THR A 64 26.60 -7.51 24.47
C THR A 64 25.31 -8.18 23.98
N GLY A 65 25.05 -9.43 24.36
CA GLY A 65 23.82 -10.14 24.06
C GLY A 65 23.70 -10.60 22.60
N LEU A 66 24.77 -10.58 21.81
CA LEU A 66 24.76 -11.00 20.40
C LEU A 66 24.91 -12.51 20.23
N VAL A 67 25.51 -13.19 21.21
CA VAL A 67 25.74 -14.64 21.21
C VAL A 67 25.39 -15.26 22.56
N GLU A 68 25.27 -16.58 22.58
CA GLU A 68 25.12 -17.37 23.79
C GLU A 68 26.05 -18.60 23.75
N SER A 69 26.68 -18.89 24.88
CA SER A 69 27.49 -20.08 25.06
C SER A 69 26.64 -21.25 25.55
N GLN A 70 26.58 -22.33 24.77
CA GLN A 70 25.99 -23.59 25.21
C GLN A 70 27.10 -24.52 25.70
N ALA A 71 27.06 -24.86 27.00
CA ALA A 71 28.05 -25.73 27.64
C ALA A 71 28.19 -27.06 26.88
N GLY A 72 29.39 -27.34 26.35
CA GLY A 72 29.70 -28.55 25.57
C GLY A 72 29.35 -28.49 24.08
N SER A 73 28.49 -27.56 23.63
CA SER A 73 27.98 -27.51 22.25
C SER A 73 28.58 -26.38 21.40
N GLY A 74 29.16 -25.34 22.02
CA GLY A 74 29.80 -24.22 21.34
C GLY A 74 29.06 -22.90 21.52
N ILE A 75 29.39 -21.91 20.69
CA ILE A 75 28.83 -20.55 20.77
C ILE A 75 27.88 -20.35 19.60
N TYR A 76 26.68 -19.86 19.88
CA TYR A 76 25.61 -19.67 18.90
C TYR A 76 25.21 -18.20 18.86
N VAL A 77 24.85 -17.69 17.67
CA VAL A 77 24.27 -16.34 17.55
C VAL A 77 22.93 -16.32 18.25
N ARG A 78 22.77 -15.44 19.23
CA ARG A 78 21.55 -15.33 20.02
C ARG A 78 20.40 -15.01 19.08
N ALA A 79 19.33 -15.80 19.14
CA ALA A 79 18.06 -15.34 18.61
C ALA A 79 17.63 -14.15 19.46
N GLN A 80 17.65 -12.94 18.90
CA GLN A 80 16.91 -11.84 19.51
C GLN A 80 15.43 -12.23 19.50
N GLY A 81 15.02 -12.88 20.59
CA GLY A 81 13.75 -13.57 20.74
C GLY A 81 13.89 -14.75 21.70
N HIS A 82 13.71 -14.46 23.00
CA HIS A 82 13.55 -15.39 24.15
C HIS A 82 14.86 -16.05 24.64
N GLU A 83 15.21 -16.08 25.94
CA GLU A 83 14.41 -16.34 27.15
C GLU A 83 15.00 -15.65 28.41
N GLY A 84 14.15 -15.37 29.41
CA GLY A 84 14.55 -14.93 30.76
C GLY A 84 13.67 -13.82 31.31
N GLY A 85 12.67 -14.18 32.10
CA GLY A 85 11.62 -13.29 32.61
C GLY A 85 12.12 -12.06 33.36
N THR A 86 11.23 -11.06 33.39
CA THR A 86 11.30 -9.71 34.00
C THR A 86 12.03 -8.63 33.16
N ASN A 87 11.22 -7.73 32.58
CA ASN A 87 11.59 -6.42 32.02
C ASN A 87 12.01 -6.28 30.54
N LEU A 88 11.51 -7.13 29.64
CA LEU A 88 11.36 -6.75 28.23
C LEU A 88 9.89 -6.44 27.92
N ARG A 89 9.32 -5.47 28.64
CA ARG A 89 8.20 -4.73 28.07
C ARG A 89 8.80 -3.90 26.96
N SER A 90 8.81 -4.43 25.73
CA SER A 90 8.92 -3.55 24.58
C SER A 90 7.92 -2.42 24.82
N PRO A 91 8.30 -1.14 24.73
CA PRO A 91 7.41 -0.03 25.04
C PRO A 91 6.09 -0.14 24.25
N ILE A 92 6.13 -0.79 23.09
CA ILE A 92 4.95 -1.10 22.27
C ILE A 92 3.95 -2.06 22.94
N LEU A 93 4.41 -2.99 23.79
CA LEU A 93 3.55 -3.92 24.54
C LEU A 93 2.78 -3.20 25.65
N ALA A 94 3.40 -2.18 26.26
CA ALA A 94 2.72 -1.31 27.21
C ALA A 94 1.77 -0.33 26.49
N GLN A 95 2.12 0.09 25.26
CA GLN A 95 1.32 0.98 24.44
C GLN A 95 0.07 0.30 23.85
N TYR A 96 0.16 -1.00 23.50
CA TYR A 96 -0.93 -1.76 22.88
C TYR A 96 -1.16 -3.13 23.56
N PRO A 97 -1.61 -3.16 24.83
CA PRO A 97 -1.78 -4.41 25.57
C PRO A 97 -2.86 -5.32 24.97
N GLN A 98 -3.90 -4.75 24.36
CA GLN A 98 -4.94 -5.50 23.67
C GLN A 98 -4.43 -6.14 22.37
N ALA A 99 -3.58 -5.43 21.62
CA ALA A 99 -2.98 -5.97 20.40
C ALA A 99 -2.06 -7.15 20.70
N TYR A 100 -1.30 -7.09 21.80
CA TYR A 100 -0.47 -8.21 22.23
C TYR A 100 -1.30 -9.46 22.54
N LYS A 101 -2.45 -9.29 23.22
CA LYS A 101 -3.39 -10.40 23.48
C LYS A 101 -3.93 -11.00 22.19
N LEU A 102 -4.25 -10.18 21.19
CA LEU A 102 -4.71 -10.65 19.88
C LEU A 102 -3.64 -11.47 19.15
N VAL A 103 -2.37 -11.04 19.21
CA VAL A 103 -1.23 -11.79 18.64
C VAL A 103 -1.08 -13.15 19.32
N GLN A 104 -1.18 -13.20 20.65
CA GLN A 104 -1.15 -14.47 21.40
C GLN A 104 -2.27 -15.41 20.96
N GLN A 105 -3.51 -14.90 20.89
CA GLN A 105 -4.68 -15.69 20.45
C GLN A 105 -4.52 -16.21 19.03
N SER A 106 -4.04 -15.37 18.11
CA SER A 106 -3.81 -15.75 16.71
C SER A 106 -2.72 -16.83 16.59
N LEU A 107 -1.66 -16.75 17.41
CA LEU A 107 -0.61 -17.76 17.44
C LEU A 107 -1.15 -19.10 17.98
N ASP A 108 -1.92 -19.07 19.07
CA ASP A 108 -2.54 -20.26 19.66
C ASP A 108 -3.48 -20.96 18.66
N GLU A 109 -4.26 -20.19 17.90
CA GLU A 109 -5.11 -20.71 16.83
C GLU A 109 -4.31 -21.40 15.73
N LEU A 110 -3.21 -20.79 15.26
CA LEU A 110 -2.32 -21.38 14.25
C LEU A 110 -1.68 -22.68 14.76
N LEU A 111 -1.20 -22.69 16.01
CA LEU A 111 -0.63 -23.88 16.64
C LEU A 111 -1.66 -25.01 16.75
N ASN A 112 -2.90 -24.69 17.14
CA ASN A 112 -4.00 -25.65 17.24
C ASN A 112 -4.40 -26.24 15.87
N GLN A 113 -4.18 -25.50 14.78
CA GLN A 113 -4.35 -25.99 13.41
C GLN A 113 -3.16 -26.84 12.92
N GLY A 114 -2.16 -27.10 13.76
CA GLY A 114 -0.99 -27.92 13.43
C GLY A 114 0.15 -27.14 12.78
N CYS A 115 0.08 -25.81 12.78
CA CYS A 115 1.17 -24.95 12.29
C CYS A 115 2.33 -24.96 13.31
N SER A 116 3.57 -25.13 12.87
CA SER A 116 4.73 -24.96 13.75
C SER A 116 5.02 -23.48 14.01
N LEU A 117 5.73 -23.16 15.10
CA LEU A 117 6.15 -21.78 15.39
C LEU A 117 6.96 -21.14 14.25
N ASN A 118 7.78 -21.93 13.53
CA ASN A 118 8.52 -21.43 12.37
C ASN A 118 7.60 -21.11 11.19
N GLN A 119 6.60 -21.95 10.93
CA GLN A 119 5.61 -21.68 9.88
C GLN A 119 4.72 -20.49 10.25
N ALA A 120 4.28 -20.38 11.50
CA ALA A 120 3.54 -19.22 11.98
C ALA A 120 4.38 -17.93 11.86
N ARG A 121 5.67 -17.99 12.21
CA ARG A 121 6.60 -16.88 12.01
C ARG A 121 6.74 -16.51 10.54
N GLU A 122 6.91 -17.48 9.64
CA GLU A 122 6.95 -17.21 8.20
C GLU A 122 5.65 -16.58 7.71
N LEU A 123 4.48 -17.07 8.14
CA LEU A 123 3.18 -16.50 7.80
C LEU A 123 3.09 -15.03 8.25
N PHE A 124 3.39 -14.75 9.53
CA PHE A 124 3.36 -13.38 10.04
C PHE A 124 4.39 -12.47 9.37
N LEU A 125 5.64 -12.92 9.21
CA LEU A 125 6.68 -12.11 8.56
C LEU A 125 6.37 -11.90 7.08
N SER A 126 5.82 -12.90 6.38
CA SER A 126 5.42 -12.74 4.97
C SER A 126 4.32 -11.70 4.82
N GLU A 127 3.33 -11.69 5.71
CA GLU A 127 2.25 -10.70 5.76
C GLU A 127 2.78 -9.30 6.13
N ILE A 128 3.65 -9.21 7.14
CA ILE A 128 4.25 -7.94 7.59
C ILE A 128 5.17 -7.36 6.52
N ASP A 129 6.11 -8.16 6.01
CA ASP A 129 7.03 -7.75 4.96
C ASP A 129 6.25 -7.39 3.68
N TRP A 130 5.14 -8.07 3.40
CA TRP A 130 4.23 -7.67 2.33
C TRP A 130 3.65 -6.28 2.58
N ARG A 131 3.02 -6.00 3.75
CA ARG A 131 2.46 -4.68 4.06
C ARG A 131 3.51 -3.57 4.01
N LEU A 132 4.70 -3.85 4.52
CA LEU A 132 5.83 -2.91 4.49
C LEU A 132 6.33 -2.62 3.07
N ARG A 133 6.35 -3.63 2.18
CA ARG A 133 6.69 -3.45 0.76
C ARG A 133 5.56 -2.79 -0.04
N SER A 134 4.30 -3.10 0.28
CA SER A 134 3.09 -2.61 -0.37
C SER A 134 2.79 -1.14 -0.09
N GLY A 135 3.29 -0.59 1.02
CA GLY A 135 3.19 0.85 1.34
C GLY A 135 4.02 1.77 0.42
N ALA A 136 4.85 1.23 -0.47
CA ALA A 136 5.76 2.03 -1.29
C ALA A 136 5.15 2.56 -2.61
N ARG A 137 4.17 1.85 -3.21
CA ARG A 137 3.53 2.27 -4.48
C ARG A 137 2.23 1.51 -4.74
N VAL A 138 1.18 2.22 -5.13
CA VAL A 138 -0.09 1.64 -5.58
C VAL A 138 -0.21 1.78 -7.09
N LEU A 139 -0.62 0.72 -7.76
CA LEU A 139 -0.88 0.67 -9.20
C LEU A 139 -2.39 0.59 -9.41
N VAL A 140 -3.00 1.64 -9.94
CA VAL A 140 -4.39 1.58 -10.40
C VAL A 140 -4.41 1.03 -11.81
N THR A 141 -5.25 0.04 -12.07
CA THR A 141 -5.40 -0.54 -13.40
C THR A 141 -6.85 -0.60 -13.86
N VAL A 142 -7.07 -0.20 -15.11
CA VAL A 142 -8.36 -0.18 -15.81
C VAL A 142 -8.13 -0.52 -17.29
N PRO A 143 -9.12 -1.05 -18.02
CA PRO A 143 -9.01 -1.21 -19.47
C PRO A 143 -8.67 0.11 -20.17
N SER A 144 -7.94 0.05 -21.28
CA SER A 144 -7.53 1.25 -22.04
C SER A 144 -8.69 2.13 -22.51
N ARG A 145 -9.89 1.56 -22.67
CA ARG A 145 -11.12 2.30 -23.01
C ARG A 145 -11.67 3.15 -21.86
N ASP A 146 -11.31 2.83 -20.62
CA ASP A 146 -11.87 3.40 -19.39
C ASP A 146 -10.84 4.24 -18.61
N MET A 147 -9.78 4.72 -19.28
CA MET A 147 -8.68 5.45 -18.63
C MET A 147 -9.13 6.65 -17.79
N GLY A 148 -10.18 7.37 -18.20
CA GLY A 148 -10.73 8.46 -17.41
C GLY A 148 -11.28 8.03 -16.04
N ALA A 149 -11.85 6.83 -15.94
CA ALA A 149 -12.24 6.27 -14.64
C ALA A 149 -11.01 5.92 -13.78
N GLY A 150 -9.95 5.43 -14.41
CA GLY A 150 -8.66 5.21 -13.75
C GLY A 150 -8.03 6.50 -13.23
N GLU A 151 -8.08 7.59 -14.00
CA GLU A 151 -7.60 8.91 -13.57
C GLU A 151 -8.38 9.43 -12.35
N LEU A 152 -9.71 9.27 -12.33
CA LEU A 152 -10.53 9.61 -11.16
C LEU A 152 -10.14 8.79 -9.91
N MET A 153 -9.93 7.48 -10.08
CA MET A 153 -9.47 6.61 -9.00
C MET A 153 -8.11 7.07 -8.46
N VAL A 154 -7.16 7.41 -9.34
CA VAL A 154 -5.82 7.87 -8.95
C VAL A 154 -5.92 9.15 -8.12
N GLN A 155 -6.63 10.17 -8.60
CA GLN A 155 -6.77 11.44 -7.87
C GLN A 155 -7.35 11.24 -6.47
N GLU A 156 -8.38 10.40 -6.34
CA GLU A 156 -9.04 10.14 -5.07
C GLU A 156 -8.17 9.30 -4.11
N LEU A 157 -7.46 8.30 -4.65
CA LEU A 157 -6.56 7.45 -3.88
C LEU A 157 -5.31 8.19 -3.43
N GLU A 158 -4.66 8.99 -4.30
CA GLU A 158 -3.49 9.79 -3.91
C GLU A 158 -3.83 10.74 -2.76
N LYS A 159 -4.96 11.47 -2.90
CA LYS A 159 -5.46 12.37 -1.86
C LYS A 159 -5.75 11.65 -0.55
N SER A 160 -6.30 10.43 -0.63
CA SER A 160 -6.74 9.68 0.54
C SER A 160 -5.62 8.93 1.24
N LEU A 161 -4.71 8.32 0.49
CA LEU A 161 -3.63 7.45 0.99
C LEU A 161 -2.34 8.22 1.29
N GLY A 162 -2.10 9.36 0.64
CA GLY A 162 -0.88 10.15 0.82
C GLY A 162 0.39 9.50 0.28
N ILE A 163 0.25 8.50 -0.60
CA ILE A 163 1.33 7.79 -1.29
C ILE A 163 1.15 7.91 -2.80
N PRO A 164 2.24 7.81 -3.60
CA PRO A 164 2.13 7.91 -5.05
C PRO A 164 1.30 6.75 -5.62
N VAL A 165 0.34 7.10 -6.48
CA VAL A 165 -0.51 6.13 -7.19
C VAL A 165 -0.26 6.27 -8.68
N GLN A 166 0.09 5.17 -9.34
CA GLN A 166 0.36 5.17 -10.77
C GLN A 166 -0.80 4.51 -11.51
N LEU A 167 -1.29 5.16 -12.56
CA LEU A 167 -2.24 4.56 -13.51
C LEU A 167 -1.49 3.68 -14.51
N VAL A 168 -1.98 2.46 -14.72
CA VAL A 168 -1.46 1.51 -15.71
C VAL A 168 -2.61 0.88 -16.48
N PRO A 169 -2.65 0.99 -17.83
CA PRO A 169 -3.63 0.28 -18.63
C PRO A 169 -3.58 -1.23 -18.36
N MET A 170 -4.72 -1.89 -18.30
CA MET A 170 -4.82 -3.34 -18.01
C MET A 170 -3.95 -4.15 -18.98
N GLU A 171 -3.93 -3.74 -20.25
CA GLU A 171 -3.17 -4.37 -21.31
C GLU A 171 -1.64 -4.28 -21.09
N GLU A 172 -1.17 -3.28 -20.36
CA GLU A 172 0.24 -3.04 -20.04
C GLU A 172 0.61 -3.50 -18.62
N LEU A 173 -0.37 -3.94 -17.83
CA LEU A 173 -0.17 -4.31 -16.43
C LEU A 173 0.91 -5.38 -16.24
N SER A 174 0.93 -6.40 -17.12
CA SER A 174 1.95 -7.45 -17.10
C SER A 174 3.37 -6.88 -17.13
N GLN A 175 3.63 -5.97 -18.08
CA GLN A 175 4.94 -5.34 -18.26
C GLN A 175 5.28 -4.40 -17.10
N ALA A 176 4.30 -3.65 -16.60
CA ALA A 176 4.50 -2.77 -15.45
C ALA A 176 4.86 -3.55 -14.18
N LEU A 177 4.26 -4.71 -13.96
CA LEU A 177 4.57 -5.59 -12.84
C LEU A 177 5.95 -6.25 -12.99
N ASP A 178 6.39 -6.59 -14.21
CA ASP A 178 7.75 -7.11 -14.44
C ASP A 178 8.85 -6.10 -14.08
N GLN A 179 8.57 -4.81 -14.28
CA GLN A 179 9.48 -3.72 -13.93
C GLN A 179 9.40 -3.32 -12.45
N THR A 180 8.35 -3.75 -11.75
CA THR A 180 8.05 -3.31 -10.39
C THR A 180 8.12 -4.50 -9.43
N HIS A 181 9.24 -4.64 -8.71
CA HIS A 181 9.46 -5.74 -7.76
C HIS A 181 8.51 -5.75 -6.55
N SER A 182 7.73 -4.68 -6.33
CA SER A 182 6.76 -4.56 -5.24
C SER A 182 5.71 -3.49 -5.55
N GLY A 183 4.43 -3.86 -5.61
CA GLY A 183 3.33 -2.92 -5.78
C GLY A 183 1.99 -3.57 -5.43
N THR A 184 1.04 -2.77 -4.95
CA THR A 184 -0.34 -3.22 -4.75
C THR A 184 -1.17 -2.79 -5.95
N VAL A 185 -1.83 -3.75 -6.62
CA VAL A 185 -2.71 -3.43 -7.75
C VAL A 185 -4.10 -3.14 -7.22
N VAL A 186 -4.70 -2.06 -7.70
CA VAL A 186 -6.06 -1.63 -7.36
C VAL A 186 -6.86 -1.52 -8.65
N THR A 187 -8.05 -2.10 -8.66
CA THR A 187 -8.98 -1.96 -9.78
C THR A 187 -10.42 -1.94 -9.28
N SER A 188 -11.36 -1.54 -10.12
CA SER A 188 -12.78 -1.65 -9.77
C SER A 188 -13.17 -3.13 -9.60
N ARG A 189 -14.13 -3.41 -8.71
CA ARG A 189 -14.63 -4.79 -8.52
C ARG A 189 -15.10 -5.43 -9.83
N TYR A 190 -15.56 -4.65 -10.79
CA TYR A 190 -15.98 -5.13 -12.10
C TYR A 190 -14.85 -5.77 -12.91
N PHE A 191 -13.61 -5.29 -12.77
CA PHE A 191 -12.43 -5.78 -13.52
C PHE A 191 -11.47 -6.63 -12.67
N ILE A 192 -11.88 -7.05 -11.47
CA ILE A 192 -11.00 -7.80 -10.56
C ILE A 192 -10.48 -9.10 -11.19
N GLY A 193 -11.35 -9.85 -11.89
CA GLY A 193 -10.96 -11.14 -12.47
C GLY A 193 -9.88 -11.02 -13.54
N ASP A 194 -10.00 -10.02 -14.41
CA ASP A 194 -9.00 -9.75 -15.45
C ASP A 194 -7.67 -9.30 -14.84
N ALA A 195 -7.72 -8.40 -13.85
CA ALA A 195 -6.53 -7.93 -13.16
C ALA A 195 -5.83 -9.07 -12.37
N GLU A 196 -6.60 -9.92 -11.69
CA GLU A 196 -6.07 -11.08 -10.95
C GLU A 196 -5.43 -12.09 -11.88
N ALA A 197 -6.02 -12.36 -13.05
CA ALA A 197 -5.43 -13.26 -14.05
C ALA A 197 -4.03 -12.79 -14.51
N ILE A 198 -3.83 -11.47 -14.63
CA ILE A 198 -2.55 -10.87 -15.03
C ILE A 198 -1.54 -10.82 -13.86
N ALA A 199 -2.03 -10.55 -12.65
CA ALA A 199 -1.20 -10.35 -11.46
C ALA A 199 -0.80 -11.66 -10.74
N ALA A 200 -1.63 -12.71 -10.82
CA ALA A 200 -1.41 -13.99 -10.13
C ALA A 200 -0.08 -14.67 -10.46
N PRO A 201 0.41 -14.72 -11.73
CA PRO A 201 1.72 -15.30 -12.05
C PRO A 201 2.91 -14.62 -11.37
N ARG A 202 2.72 -13.40 -10.86
CA ARG A 202 3.75 -12.56 -10.23
C ARG A 202 3.60 -12.48 -8.71
N SER A 203 2.66 -13.24 -8.14
CA SER A 203 2.31 -13.18 -6.73
C SER A 203 1.96 -11.77 -6.25
N VAL A 204 1.38 -10.96 -7.13
CA VAL A 204 0.95 -9.59 -6.84
C VAL A 204 -0.53 -9.62 -6.46
N ARG A 205 -0.85 -9.00 -5.32
CA ARG A 205 -2.23 -8.91 -4.84
C ARG A 205 -2.98 -7.81 -5.58
N VAL A 206 -4.20 -8.13 -5.99
CA VAL A 206 -5.18 -7.19 -6.52
C VAL A 206 -6.18 -6.88 -5.40
N ILE A 207 -6.42 -5.60 -5.14
CA ILE A 207 -7.42 -5.13 -4.19
C ILE A 207 -8.56 -4.49 -4.98
N PRO A 208 -9.78 -5.07 -4.93
CA PRO A 208 -10.93 -4.46 -5.57
C PRO A 208 -11.39 -3.23 -4.79
N VAL A 209 -11.81 -2.20 -5.52
CA VAL A 209 -12.55 -1.07 -4.95
C VAL A 209 -13.97 -1.03 -5.50
N ASP A 210 -14.89 -0.61 -4.64
CA ASP A 210 -16.28 -0.39 -5.01
C ASP A 210 -16.44 1.04 -5.52
N ILE A 211 -17.20 1.19 -6.59
CA ILE A 211 -17.60 2.49 -7.11
C ILE A 211 -18.67 3.07 -6.17
N TYR A 212 -18.64 4.38 -5.97
CA TYR A 212 -19.67 5.11 -5.22
C TYR A 212 -21.07 4.83 -5.78
N ASP A 213 -22.09 4.74 -4.91
CA ASP A 213 -23.43 4.28 -5.31
C ASP A 213 -24.31 5.37 -5.95
N TYR A 214 -23.88 6.64 -5.90
CA TYR A 214 -24.57 7.80 -6.46
C TYR A 214 -26.04 7.93 -6.03
N ALA A 215 -26.44 7.36 -4.88
CA ALA A 215 -27.85 7.33 -4.49
C ALA A 215 -28.44 8.75 -4.30
N GLN A 216 -27.63 9.71 -3.86
CA GLN A 216 -28.05 11.09 -3.65
C GLN A 216 -28.29 11.82 -4.98
N GLU A 217 -27.37 11.66 -5.93
CA GLU A 217 -27.46 12.21 -7.28
C GLU A 217 -28.70 11.68 -8.00
N LEU A 218 -28.91 10.37 -7.96
CA LEU A 218 -30.07 9.73 -8.60
C LEU A 218 -31.39 10.22 -8.00
N GLN A 219 -31.47 10.40 -6.67
CA GLN A 219 -32.65 10.99 -6.02
C GLN A 219 -32.90 12.44 -6.44
N LEU A 220 -31.83 13.21 -6.66
CA LEU A 220 -31.95 14.59 -7.15
C LEU A 220 -32.50 14.59 -8.58
N ILE A 221 -31.95 13.74 -9.46
CA ILE A 221 -32.38 13.60 -10.86
C ILE A 221 -33.85 13.17 -10.93
N GLN A 222 -34.30 12.25 -10.08
CA GLN A 222 -35.70 11.82 -10.03
C GLN A 222 -36.67 12.94 -9.65
N LYS A 223 -36.24 13.90 -8.83
CA LYS A 223 -37.06 15.02 -8.36
C LYS A 223 -37.10 16.20 -9.33
N LEU A 224 -36.30 16.18 -10.42
CA LEU A 224 -36.29 17.28 -11.37
C LEU A 224 -37.64 17.42 -12.09
N PRO A 225 -38.12 18.65 -12.35
CA PRO A 225 -39.28 18.88 -13.20
C PRO A 225 -39.16 18.23 -14.59
N LYS A 226 -40.29 18.09 -15.29
CA LYS A 226 -40.27 17.71 -16.71
C LYS A 226 -39.68 18.83 -17.56
N ASP A 227 -39.07 18.46 -18.68
CA ASP A 227 -38.38 19.33 -19.63
C ASP A 227 -37.19 20.09 -19.02
N SER A 228 -36.68 19.59 -17.89
CA SER A 228 -35.49 20.13 -17.25
C SER A 228 -34.24 19.76 -18.03
N CYS A 229 -33.32 20.74 -18.18
CA CYS A 229 -32.00 20.51 -18.77
C CYS A 229 -30.97 20.23 -17.68
N LEU A 230 -30.37 19.04 -17.73
CA LEU A 230 -29.34 18.57 -16.82
C LEU A 230 -27.99 18.52 -17.55
N GLY A 231 -27.02 19.27 -17.04
CA GLY A 231 -25.63 19.18 -17.45
C GLY A 231 -24.87 18.16 -16.62
N VAL A 232 -24.06 17.33 -17.25
CA VAL A 232 -23.11 16.44 -16.57
C VAL A 232 -21.72 16.68 -17.15
N VAL A 233 -20.76 17.02 -16.28
CA VAL A 233 -19.37 17.24 -16.68
C VAL A 233 -18.47 16.28 -15.92
N SER A 234 -17.68 15.49 -16.63
CA SER A 234 -16.78 14.52 -16.01
C SER A 234 -15.46 14.45 -16.72
N LEU A 235 -14.40 14.11 -15.99
CA LEU A 235 -13.11 13.78 -16.56
C LEU A 235 -13.23 12.53 -17.46
N SER A 236 -14.06 11.57 -17.05
CA SER A 236 -14.23 10.29 -17.73
C SER A 236 -15.35 10.31 -18.76
N SER A 237 -14.99 10.17 -20.04
CA SER A 237 -15.96 9.96 -21.13
C SER A 237 -16.78 8.68 -20.95
N GLY A 238 -16.19 7.63 -20.38
CA GLY A 238 -16.89 6.37 -20.09
C GLY A 238 -18.03 6.58 -19.08
N ILE A 239 -17.79 7.38 -18.03
CA ILE A 239 -18.84 7.72 -17.06
C ILE A 239 -19.94 8.53 -17.72
N LEU A 240 -19.61 9.51 -18.56
CA LEU A 240 -20.62 10.32 -19.27
C LEU A 240 -21.58 9.43 -20.08
N GLY A 241 -21.05 8.45 -20.82
CA GLY A 241 -21.88 7.51 -21.57
C GLY A 241 -22.78 6.65 -20.68
N VAL A 242 -22.27 6.16 -19.55
CA VAL A 242 -23.07 5.40 -18.58
C VAL A 242 -24.16 6.27 -17.95
N VAL A 243 -23.85 7.51 -17.61
CA VAL A 243 -24.79 8.45 -16.99
C VAL A 243 -25.94 8.78 -17.94
N GLU A 244 -25.69 9.00 -19.23
CA GLU A 244 -26.75 9.20 -20.24
C GLU A 244 -27.73 8.02 -20.27
N ILE A 245 -27.21 6.79 -20.29
CA ILE A 245 -28.01 5.56 -20.31
C ILE A 245 -28.86 5.45 -19.04
N ILE A 246 -28.26 5.69 -17.87
CA ILE A 246 -28.95 5.59 -16.58
C ILE A 246 -30.07 6.64 -16.49
N ILE A 247 -29.78 7.90 -16.85
CA ILE A 247 -30.78 8.97 -16.79
C ILE A 247 -31.92 8.70 -17.77
N HIS A 248 -31.61 8.30 -19.01
CA HIS A 248 -32.63 7.96 -19.99
C HIS A 248 -33.48 6.76 -19.52
N SER A 249 -32.88 5.76 -18.87
CA SER A 249 -33.65 4.66 -18.28
C SER A 249 -34.55 5.10 -17.11
N LEU A 250 -34.16 6.13 -16.36
CA LEU A 250 -34.91 6.59 -15.18
C LEU A 250 -36.01 7.60 -15.53
N ARG A 251 -35.80 8.43 -16.55
CA ARG A 251 -36.63 9.59 -16.86
C ARG A 251 -37.09 9.67 -18.32
N GLY A 252 -36.61 8.77 -19.19
CA GLY A 252 -36.91 8.79 -20.62
C GLY A 252 -36.56 10.15 -21.23
N ASP A 253 -37.52 10.72 -21.95
CA ASP A 253 -37.40 12.03 -22.60
C ASP A 253 -37.88 13.19 -21.71
N ASP A 254 -38.25 12.94 -20.45
CA ASP A 254 -38.68 14.00 -19.52
C ASP A 254 -37.52 14.95 -19.14
N LEU A 255 -36.27 14.60 -19.46
CA LEU A 255 -35.08 15.42 -19.19
C LEU A 255 -34.21 15.55 -20.45
N LEU A 256 -33.73 16.76 -20.72
CA LEU A 256 -32.65 16.99 -21.68
C LEU A 256 -31.31 16.81 -20.97
N VAL A 257 -30.50 15.84 -21.39
CA VAL A 257 -29.16 15.61 -20.82
C VAL A 257 -28.10 16.16 -21.76
N MET A 258 -27.20 16.98 -21.22
CA MET A 258 -26.04 17.49 -21.94
C MET A 258 -24.76 17.05 -21.23
N THR A 259 -23.83 16.44 -21.96
CA THR A 259 -22.58 15.92 -21.40
C THR A 259 -21.35 16.59 -21.98
N ALA A 260 -20.33 16.79 -21.16
CA ALA A 260 -19.04 17.31 -21.60
C ALA A 260 -17.89 16.72 -20.78
N GLN A 261 -16.75 16.50 -21.45
CA GLN A 261 -15.52 16.26 -20.73
C GLN A 261 -14.93 17.56 -20.21
N GLU A 262 -14.18 17.49 -19.12
CA GLU A 262 -13.52 18.66 -18.51
C GLU A 262 -12.73 19.52 -19.52
N LYS A 263 -12.09 18.88 -20.50
CA LYS A 263 -11.25 19.55 -21.51
C LYS A 263 -12.06 20.22 -22.64
N ASP A 264 -13.36 19.95 -22.75
CA ASP A 264 -14.22 20.47 -23.82
C ASP A 264 -14.90 21.78 -23.37
N ALA A 265 -14.15 22.88 -23.41
CA ALA A 265 -14.63 24.19 -22.98
C ALA A 265 -15.86 24.68 -23.78
N TYR A 266 -15.97 24.29 -25.06
CA TYR A 266 -17.12 24.66 -25.89
C TYR A 266 -18.41 24.01 -25.38
N LYS A 267 -18.39 22.70 -25.14
CA LYS A 267 -19.55 22.00 -24.58
C LYS A 267 -19.86 22.43 -23.16
N ILE A 268 -18.84 22.66 -22.31
CA ILE A 268 -19.06 23.17 -20.95
C ILE A 268 -19.78 24.52 -20.98
N ASN A 269 -19.36 25.43 -21.86
CA ASN A 269 -20.03 26.73 -22.01
C ASN A 269 -21.47 26.60 -22.51
N ALA A 270 -21.75 25.66 -23.42
CA ALA A 270 -23.11 25.36 -23.85
C ALA A 270 -23.97 24.82 -22.69
N ILE A 271 -23.43 23.89 -21.90
CA ILE A 271 -24.07 23.35 -20.70
C ILE A 271 -24.38 24.47 -19.70
N VAL A 272 -23.41 25.34 -19.40
CA VAL A 272 -23.58 26.44 -18.43
C VAL A 272 -24.70 27.41 -18.84
N ARG A 273 -24.90 27.63 -20.14
CA ARG A 273 -25.93 28.54 -20.67
C ARG A 273 -27.33 27.91 -20.74
N SER A 274 -27.42 26.59 -20.85
CA SER A 274 -28.70 25.90 -21.12
C SER A 274 -29.21 25.05 -19.94
N ALA A 275 -28.30 24.53 -19.11
CA ALA A 275 -28.66 23.65 -18.01
C ALA A 275 -29.23 24.42 -16.82
N GLN A 276 -30.18 23.79 -16.13
CA GLN A 276 -30.74 24.29 -14.88
C GLN A 276 -29.91 23.80 -13.69
N ILE A 277 -29.38 22.58 -13.82
CA ILE A 277 -28.47 21.94 -12.87
C ILE A 277 -27.28 21.41 -13.64
N VAL A 278 -26.07 21.60 -13.11
CA VAL A 278 -24.86 20.98 -13.61
C VAL A 278 -24.26 20.11 -12.50
N MET A 279 -24.20 18.81 -12.76
CA MET A 279 -23.48 17.85 -11.95
C MET A 279 -22.07 17.69 -12.49
N ALA A 280 -21.07 17.67 -11.62
CA ALA A 280 -19.71 17.35 -12.03
C ALA A 280 -18.97 16.51 -10.99
N ASP A 281 -18.04 15.68 -11.46
CA ASP A 281 -17.09 15.03 -10.56
C ASP A 281 -16.14 16.04 -9.93
N GLN A 282 -15.51 15.63 -8.83
CA GLN A 282 -14.58 16.45 -8.07
C GLN A 282 -13.43 17.02 -8.93
N ALA A 283 -12.97 16.29 -9.94
CA ALA A 283 -11.90 16.72 -10.85
C ALA A 283 -12.36 17.89 -11.74
N SER A 284 -13.57 17.77 -12.29
CA SER A 284 -14.13 18.71 -13.27
C SER A 284 -14.81 19.93 -12.62
N PHE A 285 -15.13 19.86 -11.33
CA PHE A 285 -15.96 20.86 -10.66
C PHE A 285 -15.35 22.27 -10.64
N ALA A 286 -14.02 22.38 -10.53
CA ALA A 286 -13.33 23.67 -10.57
C ALA A 286 -13.49 24.35 -11.94
N THR A 287 -13.35 23.57 -13.01
CA THR A 287 -13.51 24.01 -14.40
C THR A 287 -14.94 24.48 -14.67
N VAL A 288 -15.94 23.75 -14.18
CA VAL A 288 -17.35 24.15 -14.28
C VAL A 288 -17.63 25.45 -13.51
N LYS A 289 -17.12 25.57 -12.27
CA LYS A 289 -17.26 26.81 -11.48
C LYS A 289 -16.66 28.02 -12.19
N ALA A 290 -15.48 27.87 -12.78
CA ALA A 290 -14.83 28.92 -13.55
C ALA A 290 -15.70 29.33 -14.75
N ALA A 291 -16.22 28.36 -15.51
CA ALA A 291 -17.09 28.62 -16.65
C ALA A 291 -18.38 29.37 -16.26
N VAL A 292 -19.02 29.00 -15.14
CA VAL A 292 -20.19 29.72 -14.61
C VAL A 292 -19.82 31.16 -14.20
N ALA A 293 -18.66 31.36 -13.57
CA ALA A 293 -18.22 32.69 -13.18
C ALA A 293 -17.97 33.60 -14.39
N THR A 294 -17.37 33.06 -15.46
CA THR A 294 -17.14 33.79 -16.72
C THR A 294 -18.44 34.12 -17.44
N ALA A 295 -19.41 33.21 -17.46
CA ALA A 295 -20.70 33.41 -18.14
C ALA A 295 -21.71 34.25 -17.33
N ARG A 296 -21.37 34.67 -16.10
CA ARG A 296 -22.31 35.26 -15.13
C ARG A 296 -23.02 36.52 -15.63
N GLU A 297 -22.34 37.35 -16.41
CA GLU A 297 -22.94 38.58 -16.97
C GLU A 297 -23.85 38.30 -18.17
N ASP A 298 -23.68 37.14 -18.83
CA ASP A 298 -24.40 36.76 -20.05
C ASP A 298 -25.63 35.86 -19.76
N ILE A 299 -25.81 35.40 -18.52
CA ILE A 299 -26.86 34.42 -18.16
C ILE A 299 -27.85 35.00 -17.16
N ILE A 300 -29.14 34.91 -17.50
CA ILE A 300 -30.24 35.44 -16.66
C ILE A 300 -30.38 34.64 -15.36
N ARG A 301 -30.19 33.33 -15.42
CA ARG A 301 -30.27 32.42 -14.28
C ARG A 301 -29.11 31.44 -14.32
N PRO A 302 -28.11 31.55 -13.42
CA PRO A 302 -27.01 30.60 -13.39
C PRO A 302 -27.50 29.21 -12.97
N PRO A 303 -26.89 28.13 -13.51
CA PRO A 303 -27.22 26.77 -13.11
C PRO A 303 -26.89 26.52 -11.64
N GLN A 304 -27.66 25.66 -10.99
CA GLN A 304 -27.28 25.09 -9.70
C GLN A 304 -26.16 24.07 -9.91
N LEU A 305 -25.08 24.20 -9.14
CA LEU A 305 -23.92 23.32 -9.26
C LEU A 305 -23.96 22.24 -8.18
N PHE A 306 -23.78 20.99 -8.59
CA PHE A 306 -23.69 19.84 -7.69
C PHE A 306 -22.36 19.11 -7.93
N CYS A 307 -21.62 18.85 -6.86
CA CYS A 307 -20.34 18.13 -6.92
C CYS A 307 -20.52 16.71 -6.43
N SER A 308 -20.20 15.73 -7.25
CA SER A 308 -20.03 14.35 -6.82
C SER A 308 -18.61 14.21 -6.26
N GLU A 309 -18.52 14.25 -4.93
CA GLU A 309 -17.22 14.33 -4.21
C GLU A 309 -16.37 13.05 -4.33
N ASN A 310 -17.02 11.90 -4.46
CA ASN A 310 -16.37 10.59 -4.45
C ASN A 310 -16.69 9.80 -5.71
N TYR A 311 -15.68 9.15 -6.27
CA TYR A 311 -15.82 8.09 -7.27
C TYR A 311 -15.70 6.71 -6.63
N ILE A 312 -14.86 6.58 -5.59
CA ILE A 312 -14.64 5.34 -4.84
C ILE A 312 -15.48 5.34 -3.56
N GLY A 313 -16.08 4.21 -3.23
CA GLY A 313 -16.76 4.02 -1.96
C GLY A 313 -15.83 4.20 -0.76
N THR A 314 -16.25 5.00 0.22
CA THR A 314 -15.47 5.28 1.44
C THR A 314 -15.06 4.02 2.21
N LYS A 315 -15.90 2.98 2.20
CA LYS A 315 -15.58 1.66 2.77
C LYS A 315 -14.37 1.01 2.09
N SER A 316 -14.26 1.11 0.76
CA SER A 316 -13.14 0.55 0.00
C SER A 316 -11.84 1.33 0.26
N ILE A 317 -11.92 2.66 0.38
CA ILE A 317 -10.76 3.49 0.76
C ILE A 317 -10.24 3.09 2.14
N ASN A 318 -11.14 2.94 3.13
CA ASN A 318 -10.75 2.55 4.49
C ASN A 318 -10.19 1.12 4.54
N LEU A 319 -10.78 0.19 3.78
CA LEU A 319 -10.23 -1.15 3.63
C LEU A 319 -8.82 -1.09 3.04
N LEU A 320 -8.63 -0.34 1.96
CA LEU A 320 -7.33 -0.19 1.32
C LEU A 320 -6.29 0.42 2.26
N LYS A 321 -6.64 1.46 3.03
CA LYS A 321 -5.76 2.02 4.09
C LYS A 321 -5.32 0.95 5.09
N ARG A 322 -6.26 0.13 5.55
CA ARG A 322 -5.98 -0.95 6.51
C ARG A 322 -5.09 -2.04 5.89
N GLU A 323 -5.34 -2.44 4.65
CA GLU A 323 -4.53 -3.42 3.92
C GLU A 323 -3.11 -2.90 3.68
N LEU A 324 -2.95 -1.60 3.42
CA LEU A 324 -1.65 -0.94 3.24
C LEU A 324 -0.97 -0.55 4.57
N GLY A 325 -1.63 -0.74 5.72
CA GLY A 325 -1.10 -0.36 7.03
C GLY A 325 -1.00 1.16 7.28
N LEU A 326 -1.82 1.96 6.59
CA LEU A 326 -1.86 3.44 6.68
C LEU A 326 -2.95 3.94 7.66
N GLY A 327 -3.41 3.09 8.58
CA GLY A 327 -4.52 3.35 9.50
C GLY A 327 -4.07 3.66 10.94
#